data_AF-L9M4V2-F1
#
_entry.id   AF-L9M4V2-F1
#
_cell.length_a   1.000
_cell.length_b   1.000
_cell.length_c   1.000
_cell.angle_alpha   90.00
_cell.angle_beta   90.00
_cell.angle_gamma   90.00
#
_symmetry.space_group_name_H-M   'P 1'
#
loop_
_entity.id
_entity.type
_entity.pdbx_description
1 polymer ?
#
loop_
_entity_poly.entity_id
_entity_poly.type
_entity_poly.pdbx_seq_one_letter_code
_entity_poly.pdbx_strand_id
1 'polypeptide(L)'
;MPIADIVWKYKKWIAIAVFIFLYLVQIAYTNHLSGKLQIAEQKCATKVQKLKDDQQKALVEKQNNINKVSADYEQLKSEQRVKVETVTREVQKIIERPVYNNVCIDDDGLRNINSLIPDDSS
;
A
#
# COMPACT_ATOMS: atom_id res chain seq x y z
N MET A 1 -91.01 -2.72 5.89
CA MET A 1 -89.83 -3.40 5.29
C MET A 1 -88.84 -3.66 6.41
N PRO A 2 -88.59 -4.93 6.78
CA PRO A 2 -87.95 -5.34 8.04
C PRO A 2 -86.49 -4.87 8.21
N ILE A 3 -85.84 -4.46 7.12
CA ILE A 3 -84.43 -4.04 7.11
C ILE A 3 -84.24 -2.71 7.85
N ALA A 4 -85.18 -1.77 7.72
CA ALA A 4 -85.06 -0.45 8.36
C ALA A 4 -85.12 -0.52 9.90
N ASP A 5 -85.96 -1.40 10.44
CA ASP A 5 -86.10 -1.60 11.89
C ASP A 5 -84.84 -2.23 12.50
N ILE A 6 -84.22 -3.17 11.79
CA ILE A 6 -82.95 -3.81 12.19
C ILE A 6 -81.82 -2.78 12.22
N VAL A 7 -81.72 -1.92 11.20
CA VAL A 7 -80.70 -0.86 11.13
C VAL A 7 -80.83 0.13 12.28
N TRP A 8 -82.06 0.51 12.65
CA TRP A 8 -82.29 1.44 13.77
C TRP A 8 -81.91 0.84 15.13
N LYS A 9 -82.24 -0.45 15.36
CA LYS A 9 -81.90 -1.16 16.60
C LYS A 9 -80.39 -1.32 16.80
N TYR A 10 -79.62 -1.55 15.74
CA TYR A 10 -78.18 -1.83 15.82
C TYR A 10 -77.27 -0.69 15.33
N LYS A 11 -77.78 0.53 15.16
CA LYS A 11 -77.05 1.67 14.57
C LYS A 11 -75.64 1.91 15.13
N LYS A 12 -75.43 1.69 16.43
CA LYS A 12 -74.12 1.88 17.10
C LYS A 12 -73.13 0.78 16.73
N TRP A 13 -73.57 -0.48 16.70
CA TRP A 13 -72.74 -1.63 16.31
C TRP A 13 -72.37 -1.57 14.83
N ILE A 14 -73.32 -1.16 13.98
CA ILE A 14 -73.07 -0.95 12.54
C ILE A 14 -72.02 0.16 12.34
N ALA A 15 -72.14 1.29 13.06
CA ALA A 15 -71.14 2.36 12.99
C ALA A 15 -69.74 1.89 13.42
N ILE A 16 -69.64 1.13 14.51
CA ILE A 16 -68.36 0.56 14.99
C ILE A 16 -67.75 -0.37 13.93
N ALA A 17 -68.54 -1.25 13.32
CA ALA A 17 -68.06 -2.16 12.28
C ALA A 17 -67.53 -1.41 11.06
N VAL A 18 -68.20 -0.34 10.64
CA VAL A 18 -67.74 0.53 9.55
C VAL A 18 -66.42 1.22 9.91
N PHE A 19 -66.28 1.75 11.13
CA PHE A 19 -65.03 2.35 11.58
C PHE A 19 -63.88 1.36 11.62
N ILE A 20 -64.10 0.15 12.13
CA ILE A 20 -63.08 -0.93 12.13
C ILE A 20 -62.67 -1.26 10.70
N PHE A 21 -63.62 -1.40 9.79
CA PHE A 21 -63.32 -1.69 8.39
C PHE A 21 -62.47 -0.59 7.75
N LEU A 22 -62.85 0.69 7.93
CA LEU A 22 -62.07 1.82 7.45
C LEU A 22 -60.64 1.83 8.03
N TYR A 23 -60.50 1.50 9.31
CA TYR A 23 -59.20 1.44 9.98
C TYR A 23 -58.32 0.31 9.44
N LEU A 24 -58.89 -0.89 9.22
CA LEU A 24 -58.18 -2.02 8.63
C LEU A 24 -57.72 -1.73 7.19
N VAL A 25 -58.54 -1.05 6.40
CA VAL A 25 -58.17 -0.62 5.05
C VAL A 25 -56.98 0.34 5.07
N GLN A 26 -56.95 1.29 6.02
CA GLN A 26 -55.81 2.20 6.18
C GLN A 26 -54.52 1.46 6.58
N ILE A 27 -54.61 0.51 7.51
CA ILE A 27 -53.46 -0.31 7.92
C ILE A 27 -52.95 -1.16 6.74
N ALA A 28 -53.85 -1.80 5.99
CA ALA A 28 -53.48 -2.61 4.84
C ALA A 28 -52.79 -1.76 3.75
N TYR A 29 -53.33 -0.56 3.48
CA TYR A 29 -52.77 0.36 2.50
C TYR A 29 -51.36 0.86 2.88
N THR A 30 -51.18 1.28 4.14
CA THR A 30 -49.88 1.74 4.65
C THR A 30 -48.83 0.63 4.68
N ASN A 31 -49.22 -0.61 5.03
CA ASN A 31 -48.32 -1.76 5.03
C ASN A 31 -47.88 -2.15 3.60
N HIS A 32 -48.80 -2.17 2.63
CA HIS A 32 -48.47 -2.45 1.24
C HIS A 32 -47.46 -1.43 0.66
N LEU A 33 -47.60 -0.14 0.98
CA LEU A 33 -46.64 0.88 0.54
C LEU A 33 -45.28 0.72 1.24
N SER A 34 -45.29 0.42 2.53
CA SER A 34 -44.08 0.18 3.32
C SER A 34 -43.29 -1.03 2.82
N GLY A 35 -43.96 -2.10 2.39
CA GLY A 35 -43.30 -3.26 1.79
C GLY A 35 -42.53 -2.93 0.52
N LYS A 36 -43.06 -2.04 -0.34
CA LYS A 36 -42.34 -1.57 -1.54
C LYS A 36 -41.10 -0.78 -1.19
N LEU A 37 -41.17 0.06 -0.15
CA LEU A 37 -40.03 0.83 0.34
C LEU A 37 -38.94 -0.10 0.90
N GLN A 38 -39.30 -1.09 1.72
CA GLN A 38 -38.34 -2.06 2.26
C GLN A 38 -37.62 -2.85 1.16
N ILE A 39 -38.34 -3.28 0.12
CA ILE A 39 -37.73 -3.98 -1.02
C ILE A 39 -36.75 -3.06 -1.76
N ALA A 40 -37.10 -1.79 -1.96
CA ALA A 40 -36.23 -0.82 -2.60
C ALA A 40 -34.98 -0.52 -1.75
N GLU A 41 -35.15 -0.37 -0.44
CA GLU A 41 -34.07 -0.16 0.52
C GLU A 41 -33.13 -1.36 0.58
N GLN A 42 -33.64 -2.59 0.68
CA GLN A 42 -32.84 -3.82 0.66
C GLN A 42 -32.01 -3.94 -0.63
N LYS A 43 -32.61 -3.62 -1.79
CA LYS A 43 -31.88 -3.59 -3.07
C LYS A 43 -30.76 -2.55 -3.07
N CYS A 44 -31.00 -1.37 -2.52
CA CYS A 44 -29.99 -0.32 -2.40
C CYS A 44 -28.86 -0.76 -1.45
N ALA A 45 -29.20 -1.24 -0.25
CA ALA A 45 -28.26 -1.71 0.76
C ALA A 45 -27.37 -2.83 0.23
N THR A 46 -27.96 -3.82 -0.47
CA THR A 46 -27.21 -4.93 -1.09
C THR A 46 -26.24 -4.43 -2.15
N LYS A 47 -26.64 -3.46 -2.98
CA LYS A 47 -25.76 -2.87 -4.00
C LYS A 47 -24.59 -2.12 -3.35
N VAL A 48 -24.87 -1.30 -2.33
CA VAL A 48 -23.85 -0.54 -1.59
C VAL A 48 -22.88 -1.49 -0.90
N GLN A 49 -23.37 -2.57 -0.30
CA GLN A 49 -22.52 -3.56 0.34
C GLN A 49 -21.60 -4.25 -0.66
N LYS A 50 -22.13 -4.69 -1.82
CA LYS A 50 -21.29 -5.25 -2.90
C LYS A 50 -20.22 -4.28 -3.38
N LEU A 51 -20.58 -3.01 -3.58
CA LEU A 51 -19.62 -1.97 -3.96
C LEU A 51 -18.50 -1.80 -2.92
N LYS A 52 -18.84 -1.82 -1.62
CA LYS A 52 -17.85 -1.74 -0.54
C LYS A 52 -16.95 -2.97 -0.52
N ASP A 53 -17.52 -4.16 -0.65
CA ASP A 53 -16.76 -5.42 -0.66
C ASP A 53 -15.80 -5.47 -1.86
N ASP A 54 -16.26 -5.09 -3.05
CA ASP A 54 -15.44 -5.01 -4.26
C ASP A 54 -14.30 -3.99 -4.11
N GLN A 55 -14.59 -2.81 -3.54
CA GLN A 55 -13.58 -1.80 -3.25
C GLN A 55 -12.54 -2.29 -2.24
N GLN A 56 -12.99 -2.92 -1.16
CA GLN A 56 -12.09 -3.48 -0.15
C GLN A 56 -11.22 -4.59 -0.73
N LYS A 57 -11.80 -5.48 -1.55
CA LYS A 57 -11.05 -6.53 -2.25
C LYS A 57 -10.01 -5.95 -3.19
N ALA A 58 -10.38 -4.95 -4.00
CA ALA A 58 -9.44 -4.28 -4.89
C ALA A 58 -8.31 -3.57 -4.12
N LEU A 59 -8.61 -3.00 -2.95
CA LEU A 59 -7.61 -2.37 -2.09
C LEU A 59 -6.62 -3.41 -1.53
N VAL A 60 -7.12 -4.56 -1.06
CA VAL A 60 -6.29 -5.67 -0.58
C VAL A 60 -5.46 -6.27 -1.69
N GLU A 61 -6.02 -6.47 -2.89
CA GLU A 61 -5.27 -6.97 -4.04
C GLU A 61 -4.13 -6.03 -4.45
N LYS A 62 -4.40 -4.71 -4.49
CA LYS A 62 -3.35 -3.71 -4.73
C LYS A 62 -2.28 -3.73 -3.64
N GLN A 63 -2.69 -3.78 -2.37
CA GLN A 63 -1.73 -3.83 -1.27
C GLN A 63 -0.87 -5.10 -1.33
N ASN A 64 -1.46 -6.25 -1.63
CA ASN A 64 -0.74 -7.51 -1.80
C ASN A 64 0.23 -7.46 -2.99
N ASN A 65 -0.17 -6.85 -4.11
CA ASN A 65 0.71 -6.66 -5.25
C ASN A 65 1.91 -5.77 -4.90
N ILE A 66 1.67 -4.63 -4.24
CA ILE A 66 2.73 -3.73 -3.79
C ILE A 66 3.66 -4.44 -2.81
N ASN A 67 3.12 -5.16 -1.83
CA ASN A 67 3.92 -5.90 -0.85
C ASN A 67 4.81 -6.96 -1.52
N LYS A 68 4.32 -7.67 -2.54
CA LYS A 68 5.12 -8.62 -3.32
C LYS A 68 6.24 -7.91 -4.07
N VAL A 69 5.92 -6.85 -4.80
CA VAL A 69 6.92 -6.07 -5.55
C VAL A 69 7.99 -5.50 -4.61
N SER A 70 7.61 -5.01 -3.43
CA SER A 70 8.55 -4.53 -2.41
C SER A 70 9.43 -5.64 -1.86
N ALA A 71 8.87 -6.82 -1.58
CA ALA A 71 9.64 -7.96 -1.12
C ALA A 71 10.65 -8.43 -2.19
N ASP A 72 10.21 -8.56 -3.44
CA ASP A 72 11.07 -8.95 -4.56
C ASP A 72 12.20 -7.94 -4.79
N TYR A 73 11.90 -6.63 -4.67
CA TYR A 73 12.90 -5.56 -4.79
C TYR A 73 13.95 -5.62 -3.68
N GLU A 74 13.53 -5.77 -2.42
CA GLU A 74 14.48 -5.89 -1.31
C GLU A 74 15.32 -7.17 -1.40
N GLN A 75 14.75 -8.27 -1.89
CA GLN A 75 15.51 -9.50 -2.16
C GLN A 75 16.58 -9.26 -3.23
N LEU A 76 16.22 -8.74 -4.41
CA LEU A 76 17.17 -8.46 -5.49
C LEU A 76 18.28 -7.50 -5.05
N LYS A 77 17.92 -6.46 -4.30
CA LYS A 77 18.88 -5.51 -3.73
C LYS A 77 19.81 -6.17 -2.72
N SER A 78 19.33 -7.11 -1.92
CA SER A 78 20.16 -7.88 -0.99
C SER A 78 21.16 -8.78 -1.74
N GLU A 79 20.71 -9.49 -2.78
CA GLU A 79 21.55 -10.33 -3.64
C GLU A 79 22.61 -9.50 -4.37
N GLN A 80 22.23 -8.32 -4.89
CA GLN A 80 23.16 -7.39 -5.50
C GLN A 80 24.20 -6.90 -4.49
N ARG A 81 23.80 -6.45 -3.30
CA ARG A 81 24.73 -5.98 -2.25
C ARG A 81 25.77 -7.04 -1.89
N VAL A 82 25.35 -8.29 -1.71
CA VAL A 82 26.26 -9.42 -1.45
C VAL A 82 27.26 -9.62 -2.60
N LYS A 83 26.84 -9.40 -3.85
CA LYS A 83 27.72 -9.55 -5.03
C LYS A 83 28.66 -8.36 -5.27
N VAL A 84 28.31 -7.15 -4.83
CA VAL A 84 29.17 -5.95 -5.03
C VAL A 84 30.32 -5.89 -4.00
N GLU A 85 30.22 -6.58 -2.86
CA GLU A 85 31.20 -6.51 -1.78
C GLU A 85 32.56 -7.18 -2.06
N THR A 86 32.74 -7.85 -3.22
CA THR A 86 34.04 -8.42 -3.61
C THR A 86 34.44 -8.02 -5.02
N VAL A 87 34.87 -6.77 -5.19
CA VAL A 87 35.62 -6.33 -6.37
C VAL A 87 37.01 -5.88 -5.93
N THR A 88 37.93 -6.83 -5.79
CA THR A 88 39.36 -6.54 -5.63
C THR A 88 39.90 -6.01 -6.96
N ARG A 89 40.09 -4.69 -7.06
CA ARG A 89 40.79 -4.09 -8.20
C ARG A 89 42.29 -4.10 -7.94
N GLU A 90 43.00 -4.97 -8.64
CA GLU A 90 44.45 -4.92 -8.78
C GLU A 90 44.81 -3.66 -9.59
N VAL A 91 45.15 -2.57 -8.91
CA VAL A 91 45.67 -1.35 -9.55
C VAL A 91 47.18 -1.46 -9.67
N GLN A 92 47.71 -1.38 -10.90
CA GLN A 92 49.16 -1.36 -11.11
C GLN A 92 49.74 -0.07 -10.55
N LYS A 93 50.62 -0.19 -9.54
CA LYS A 93 51.34 0.94 -8.97
C LYS A 93 52.47 1.35 -9.91
N ILE A 94 52.25 2.39 -10.72
CA ILE A 94 53.32 2.99 -11.52
C ILE A 94 54.18 3.86 -10.60
N ILE A 95 55.42 3.44 -10.35
CA ILE A 95 56.43 4.25 -9.65
C ILE A 95 57.24 4.98 -10.72
N GLU A 96 56.95 6.26 -10.92
CA GLU A 96 57.56 7.04 -12.01
C GLU A 96 59.01 7.46 -11.71
N ARG A 97 59.39 7.59 -10.43
CA ARG A 97 60.77 7.84 -9.97
C ARG A 97 60.98 7.34 -8.54
N PRO A 98 61.90 6.40 -8.28
CA PRO A 98 62.29 6.08 -6.91
C PRO A 98 63.06 7.28 -6.32
N VAL A 99 62.56 7.84 -5.21
CA VAL A 99 63.29 8.85 -4.44
C VAL A 99 64.33 8.11 -3.60
N TYR A 100 65.61 8.25 -3.96
CA TYR A 100 66.69 7.79 -3.10
C TYR A 100 66.79 8.74 -1.90
N ASN A 101 66.71 8.17 -0.71
CA ASN A 101 66.85 8.92 0.54
C ASN A 101 68.24 9.58 0.55
N ASN A 102 68.31 10.89 0.77
CA ASN A 102 69.56 11.65 0.82
C ASN A 102 70.33 11.26 2.10
N VAL A 103 70.98 10.11 2.09
CA VAL A 103 71.99 9.77 3.10
C VAL A 103 73.13 10.73 2.82
N CYS A 104 73.26 11.74 3.70
CA CYS A 104 74.30 12.74 3.57
C CYS A 104 75.65 12.02 3.53
N ILE A 105 76.37 12.15 2.42
CA ILE A 105 77.74 11.65 2.29
C ILE A 105 78.58 12.51 3.25
N ASP A 106 79.23 11.87 4.23
CA ASP A 106 80.14 12.54 5.16
C ASP A 106 81.47 12.87 4.48
N ASP A 107 82.32 13.64 5.17
CA ASP A 107 83.59 14.11 4.62
C ASP A 107 84.53 12.94 4.23
N ASP A 108 84.44 11.81 4.91
CA ASP A 108 85.19 10.59 4.56
C ASP A 108 84.65 9.92 3.29
N GLY A 109 83.33 9.88 3.11
CA GLY A 109 82.68 9.40 1.89
C GLY A 109 83.05 10.24 0.66
N LEU A 110 83.09 11.57 0.81
CA LEU A 110 83.55 12.48 -0.24
C LEU A 110 85.02 12.27 -0.60
N ARG A 111 85.89 12.05 0.40
CA ARG A 111 87.33 11.81 0.17
C ARG A 111 87.57 10.50 -0.60
N ASN A 112 86.81 9.45 -0.30
CA ASN A 112 86.90 8.19 -1.02
C ASN A 112 86.43 8.33 -2.48
N ILE A 113 85.37 9.10 -2.75
CA ILE A 113 84.91 9.35 -4.12
C ILE A 113 85.97 10.11 -4.92
N ASN A 114 86.54 11.19 -4.37
CA ASN A 114 87.59 11.95 -5.07
C ASN A 114 88.85 11.12 -5.34
N SER A 115 89.16 10.13 -4.50
CA SER A 115 90.32 9.24 -4.72
C SER A 115 90.16 8.30 -5.93
N LEU A 116 88.93 8.13 -6.43
CA LEU A 116 88.60 7.28 -7.58
C LEU A 116 88.46 8.07 -8.89
N ILE A 117 88.61 9.40 -8.84
CA ILE A 117 88.64 10.24 -10.04
C ILE A 117 90.11 10.34 -10.49
N PRO A 118 90.51 9.73 -11.61
CA PRO A 118 91.84 9.95 -12.16
C PRO A 118 91.97 11.42 -12.60
N ASP A 119 93.10 12.05 -12.26
CA ASP A 119 93.42 13.44 -12.63
C ASP A 119 93.67 13.53 -14.15
N ASP A 120 92.61 13.58 -14.93
CA ASP A 120 92.68 13.85 -16.37
C ASP A 120 92.63 15.36 -16.65
N SER A 121 93.49 16.15 -15.98
CA SER A 121 93.63 17.58 -16.26
C SER A 121 95.05 17.92 -16.73
N SER A 122 95.16 18.24 -18.03
CA SER A 122 96.30 18.93 -18.65
C SER A 122 96.26 20.43 -18.38
#